data_AF-A0A2V9ZNH4-F1
#
_entry.id   AF-A0A2V9ZNH4-F1
#
_cell.length_a   1.000
_cell.length_b   1.000
_cell.length_c   1.000
_cell.angle_alpha   90.00
_cell.angle_beta   90.00
_cell.angle_gamma   90.00
#
_symmetry.space_group_name_H-M   'P 1'
#
loop_
_entity.id
_entity.type
_entity.pdbx_description
1 polymer ?
#
loop_
_entity_poly.entity_id
_entity_poly.type
_entity_poly.pdbx_seq_one_letter_code
_entity_poly.pdbx_strand_id
1 'polypeptide(L)'
;MSSSHRLKLLMVAFCFVLATVMSGFAQQSDQLPANLSNAKPHYLHLGPRIRANASIKSPAITGIDSLVNFTGEYHVAGFDPNGNPQNTWYYDMVGKQPQKGGTTSINAPVVPIVMELLDYDGTIRVVDGHKLRYDATQFLAATMNSPVFQNYNYSSSNIPTQFSDAIQRAEFYNVMKSDWHTVLNGAVKTKRVMRVPRGSYFFALNPNGTCCAFVLVDIGEFVNLLFPAVPTDTTTPIGAAENAGDITTKDMSTFLFPNTYLYFNGDPNQCCVLGFHTYDFEPGDPSNENRERRYVVNYSSWISPGLFGGGFVDVTALSHEIAETYNDPFVASDGVHGITPWWLAPNGNCQDDMESGDVIEGLPRATYPVHINGRTYHPQNEALLQWFEFQSPSTAIGGAYSYPNMETLTALSAPQNAGCQ
;
A
#
# COMPACT_ATOMS: atom_id res chain seq x y z
N MET A 1 68.93 -26.74 -67.79
CA MET A 1 68.36 -26.56 -69.15
C MET A 1 66.92 -27.04 -69.12
N SER A 2 65.98 -26.17 -69.55
CA SER A 2 64.63 -26.40 -70.12
C SER A 2 63.65 -27.33 -69.35
N SER A 3 62.53 -26.86 -68.80
CA SER A 3 61.21 -26.62 -69.45
C SER A 3 60.59 -27.91 -70.03
N SER A 4 59.29 -28.22 -69.97
CA SER A 4 58.07 -27.51 -69.55
C SER A 4 56.85 -28.47 -69.63
N HIS A 5 55.75 -28.09 -68.96
CA HIS A 5 54.32 -28.23 -69.37
C HIS A 5 53.67 -29.64 -69.47
N ARG A 6 52.38 -29.90 -69.12
CA ARG A 6 51.11 -29.15 -68.83
C ARG A 6 50.12 -30.15 -68.16
N LEU A 7 49.34 -29.81 -67.11
CA LEU A 7 47.94 -29.27 -67.08
C LEU A 7 46.88 -30.29 -67.57
N LYS A 8 45.74 -30.65 -66.94
CA LYS A 8 44.63 -30.02 -66.14
C LYS A 8 43.91 -31.17 -65.36
N LEU A 9 43.08 -31.03 -64.32
CA LEU A 9 41.84 -30.23 -64.19
C LEU A 9 41.32 -30.24 -62.72
N LEU A 10 40.71 -29.12 -62.33
CA LEU A 10 40.13 -28.75 -61.03
C LEU A 10 38.89 -29.55 -60.61
N MET A 11 38.67 -29.65 -59.29
CA MET A 11 37.36 -29.41 -58.67
C MET A 11 37.55 -28.78 -57.27
N VAL A 12 37.06 -27.56 -57.10
CA VAL A 12 37.11 -26.75 -55.87
C VAL A 12 35.76 -26.87 -55.16
N ALA A 13 35.74 -27.27 -53.89
CA ALA A 13 34.58 -27.15 -53.01
C ALA A 13 34.91 -26.14 -51.91
N PHE A 14 34.17 -25.03 -51.90
CA PHE A 14 34.30 -23.93 -50.96
C PHE A 14 33.25 -24.12 -49.86
N CYS A 15 33.67 -24.43 -48.63
CA CYS A 15 32.79 -24.42 -47.46
C CYS A 15 32.89 -23.05 -46.79
N PHE A 16 31.89 -22.19 -47.01
CA PHE A 16 31.63 -21.03 -46.16
C PHE A 16 30.84 -21.49 -44.93
N VAL A 17 31.47 -21.50 -43.76
CA VAL A 17 30.78 -21.57 -42.48
C VAL A 17 30.42 -20.14 -42.07
N LEU A 18 29.15 -19.75 -42.23
CA LEU A 18 28.62 -18.55 -41.59
C LEU A 18 28.48 -18.84 -40.09
N ALA A 19 29.36 -18.26 -39.27
CA ALA A 19 29.12 -18.14 -37.84
C ALA A 19 28.13 -16.98 -37.62
N THR A 20 26.84 -17.30 -37.49
CA THR A 20 25.87 -16.37 -36.92
C THR A 20 26.17 -16.21 -35.44
N VAL A 21 26.80 -15.09 -35.07
CA VAL A 21 26.90 -14.65 -33.68
C VAL A 21 25.49 -14.24 -33.26
N MET A 22 24.76 -15.14 -32.60
CA MET A 22 23.63 -14.72 -31.79
C MET A 22 24.19 -14.02 -30.57
N SER A 23 24.16 -12.69 -30.58
CA SER A 23 24.33 -11.87 -29.38
C SER A 23 23.12 -12.10 -28.47
N GLY A 24 23.05 -13.25 -27.82
CA GLY A 24 22.17 -13.44 -26.69
C GLY A 24 22.71 -12.57 -25.56
N PHE A 25 22.14 -11.38 -25.37
CA PHE A 25 22.34 -10.62 -24.14
C PHE A 25 21.89 -11.52 -22.99
N ALA A 26 22.82 -11.97 -22.17
CA ALA A 26 22.49 -12.75 -20.99
C ALA A 26 21.65 -11.86 -20.06
N GLN A 27 20.38 -12.21 -19.87
CA GLN A 27 19.49 -11.55 -18.91
C GLN A 27 20.17 -11.56 -17.54
N GLN A 28 20.28 -10.39 -16.92
CA GLN A 28 20.94 -10.24 -15.63
C GLN A 28 20.14 -10.98 -14.56
N SER A 29 20.81 -11.53 -13.55
CA SER A 29 20.18 -12.39 -12.52
C SER A 29 19.11 -11.69 -11.69
N ASP A 30 19.15 -10.35 -11.66
CA ASP A 30 18.21 -9.46 -10.97
C ASP A 30 17.16 -8.84 -11.91
N GLN A 31 17.21 -9.16 -13.21
CA GLN A 31 16.20 -8.77 -14.19
C GLN A 31 15.18 -9.91 -14.36
N LEU A 32 13.91 -9.62 -14.08
CA LEU A 32 12.80 -10.57 -14.14
C LEU A 32 11.96 -10.37 -15.42
N PRO A 33 11.19 -11.38 -15.85
CA PRO A 33 10.13 -11.19 -16.83
C PRO A 33 9.08 -10.17 -16.35
N ALA A 34 8.54 -9.37 -17.26
CA ALA A 34 7.52 -8.35 -16.96
C ALA A 34 6.12 -8.96 -16.71
N ASN A 35 5.99 -9.88 -15.75
CA ASN A 35 4.74 -10.51 -15.38
C ASN A 35 4.72 -10.89 -13.89
N LEU A 36 3.66 -10.49 -13.18
CA LEU A 36 3.39 -10.87 -11.78
C LEU A 36 2.04 -11.60 -11.62
N SER A 37 1.47 -12.16 -12.70
CA SER A 37 0.14 -12.78 -12.71
C SER A 37 0.00 -13.97 -11.75
N ASN A 38 1.13 -14.61 -11.40
CA ASN A 38 1.17 -15.76 -10.48
C ASN A 38 1.65 -15.37 -9.07
N ALA A 39 2.05 -14.11 -8.85
CA ALA A 39 2.37 -13.62 -7.52
C ALA A 39 1.09 -13.56 -6.68
N LYS A 40 1.25 -13.63 -5.35
CA LYS A 40 0.15 -13.41 -4.40
C LYS A 40 0.26 -11.97 -3.90
N PRO A 41 -0.46 -11.02 -4.50
CA PRO A 41 -0.52 -9.68 -3.95
C PRO A 41 -1.11 -9.74 -2.55
N HIS A 42 -0.48 -9.02 -1.64
CA HIS A 42 -0.97 -8.80 -0.28
C HIS A 42 -0.52 -7.42 0.21
N TYR A 43 -1.02 -7.00 1.34
CA TYR A 43 -0.65 -5.81 2.08
C TYR A 43 0.00 -6.24 3.39
N LEU A 44 0.43 -5.27 4.18
CA LEU A 44 1.21 -5.56 5.38
C LEU A 44 0.80 -4.64 6.51
N HIS A 45 0.32 -5.24 7.61
CA HIS A 45 0.34 -4.60 8.90
C HIS A 45 1.79 -4.26 9.31
N LEU A 46 2.13 -2.98 9.28
CA LEU A 46 3.46 -2.49 9.64
C LEU A 46 3.38 -1.61 10.89
N GLY A 47 3.89 -2.14 12.00
CA GLY A 47 4.03 -1.37 13.23
C GLY A 47 4.86 -0.08 13.05
N PRO A 48 4.67 0.91 13.94
CA PRO A 48 5.26 2.24 13.79
C PRO A 48 6.78 2.23 13.83
N ARG A 49 7.40 3.24 13.20
CA ARG A 49 8.86 3.35 13.17
C ARG A 49 9.39 4.30 14.24
N ILE A 50 10.25 3.75 15.11
CA ILE A 50 10.97 4.41 16.21
C ILE A 50 12.46 4.24 15.98
N ARG A 51 13.27 5.31 15.99
CA ARG A 51 14.75 5.17 16.07
C ARG A 51 15.49 6.18 16.97
N ALA A 52 14.81 6.86 17.91
CA ALA A 52 15.48 7.59 19.00
C ALA A 52 14.76 7.46 20.36
N ASN A 53 15.53 7.08 21.41
CA ASN A 53 15.31 7.12 22.88
C ASN A 53 13.98 7.70 23.43
N ALA A 54 12.84 7.17 23.01
CA ALA A 54 11.55 7.45 23.64
C ALA A 54 11.09 6.19 24.39
N SER A 55 11.01 6.30 25.72
CA SER A 55 10.37 5.27 26.53
C SER A 55 8.88 5.22 26.19
N ILE A 56 8.43 4.11 25.60
CA ILE A 56 7.01 3.80 25.39
C ILE A 56 6.34 3.75 26.77
N LYS A 57 5.57 4.79 27.11
CA LYS A 57 4.74 4.85 28.33
C LYS A 57 3.49 5.70 28.14
N SER A 58 2.66 5.43 27.12
CA SER A 58 1.29 5.94 27.15
C SER A 58 0.29 4.97 26.50
N PRO A 59 -0.55 4.28 27.28
CA PRO A 59 -1.62 3.42 26.79
C PRO A 59 -2.92 4.21 26.55
N ALA A 60 -2.87 5.39 25.92
CA ALA A 60 -4.09 6.13 25.61
C ALA A 60 -3.92 7.03 24.37
N ILE A 61 -4.87 6.94 23.43
CA ILE A 61 -4.95 7.79 22.23
C ILE A 61 -5.26 9.26 22.57
N THR A 62 -5.65 9.57 23.81
CA THR A 62 -5.73 10.96 24.28
C THR A 62 -4.34 11.48 24.63
N GLY A 63 -3.96 12.63 24.06
CA GLY A 63 -2.69 13.30 24.38
C GLY A 63 -1.58 13.10 23.37
N ILE A 64 -1.90 12.55 22.19
CA ILE A 64 -1.01 12.57 21.02
C ILE A 64 -1.30 13.78 20.13
N ASP A 65 -0.29 14.21 19.40
CA ASP A 65 -0.39 15.14 18.30
C ASP A 65 -0.47 14.35 16.99
N SER A 66 -1.71 14.06 16.57
CA SER A 66 -1.98 13.37 15.31
C SER A 66 -3.33 13.76 14.68
N LEU A 67 -3.85 12.93 13.77
CA LEU A 67 -5.14 13.05 13.11
C LEU A 67 -6.28 13.28 14.09
N VAL A 68 -7.33 13.97 13.63
CA VAL A 68 -8.61 13.99 14.36
C VAL A 68 -9.23 12.62 14.23
N ASN A 69 -9.61 12.04 15.35
CA ASN A 69 -10.08 10.66 15.44
C ASN A 69 -11.15 10.51 16.53
N PHE A 70 -11.80 9.35 16.56
CA PHE A 70 -12.78 9.00 17.57
C PHE A 70 -12.68 7.52 17.93
N THR A 71 -12.92 7.23 19.21
CA THR A 71 -12.94 5.86 19.71
C THR A 71 -14.35 5.36 19.94
N GLY A 72 -14.49 4.04 19.96
CA GLY A 72 -15.67 3.32 20.43
C GLY A 72 -15.31 1.92 20.92
N GLU A 73 -16.32 1.19 21.34
CA GLU A 73 -16.16 -0.18 21.85
C GLU A 73 -17.29 -1.08 21.40
N TYR A 74 -17.01 -2.38 21.33
CA TYR A 74 -18.00 -3.42 21.10
C TYR A 74 -17.73 -4.63 22.00
N HIS A 75 -18.74 -5.50 22.13
CA HIS A 75 -18.68 -6.64 23.03
C HIS A 75 -18.96 -7.95 22.31
N VAL A 76 -17.94 -8.80 22.22
CA VAL A 76 -18.02 -10.15 21.68
C VAL A 76 -16.93 -11.00 22.32
N ALA A 77 -17.25 -12.26 22.63
CA ALA A 77 -16.28 -13.20 23.19
C ALA A 77 -15.22 -13.56 22.13
N GLY A 78 -13.95 -13.51 22.54
CA GLY A 78 -12.80 -13.90 21.73
C GLY A 78 -11.55 -14.07 22.58
N PHE A 79 -10.39 -14.04 21.94
CA PHE A 79 -9.09 -14.15 22.58
C PHE A 79 -8.19 -12.99 22.16
N ASP A 80 -7.47 -12.39 23.11
CA ASP A 80 -6.45 -11.38 22.83
C ASP A 80 -5.24 -11.99 22.08
N PRO A 81 -4.27 -11.19 21.63
CA PRO A 81 -3.06 -11.70 20.95
C PRO A 81 -2.22 -12.68 21.78
N ASN A 82 -2.41 -12.70 23.12
CA ASN A 82 -1.72 -13.60 24.03
C ASN A 82 -2.53 -14.88 24.35
N GLY A 83 -3.72 -15.04 23.76
CA GLY A 83 -4.61 -16.17 24.01
C GLY A 83 -5.42 -16.08 25.30
N ASN A 84 -5.52 -14.90 25.92
CA ASN A 84 -6.41 -14.69 27.06
C ASN A 84 -7.83 -14.41 26.58
N PRO A 85 -8.87 -14.99 27.21
CA PRO A 85 -10.25 -14.65 26.91
C PRO A 85 -10.54 -13.15 27.12
N GLN A 86 -11.16 -12.52 26.13
CA GLN A 86 -11.55 -11.11 26.13
C GLN A 86 -12.97 -10.95 25.59
N ASN A 87 -13.69 -9.94 26.07
CA ASN A 87 -15.08 -9.69 25.67
C ASN A 87 -15.38 -8.22 25.35
N THR A 88 -14.39 -7.33 25.48
CA THR A 88 -14.53 -5.92 25.15
C THR A 88 -13.38 -5.56 24.23
N TRP A 89 -13.69 -4.89 23.13
CA TRP A 89 -12.75 -4.51 22.10
C TRP A 89 -12.95 -3.04 21.79
N TYR A 90 -11.85 -2.37 21.47
CA TYR A 90 -11.84 -0.93 21.24
C TYR A 90 -11.40 -0.66 19.81
N TYR A 91 -12.03 0.31 19.17
CA TYR A 91 -11.58 0.82 17.88
C TYR A 91 -11.28 2.30 18.01
N ASP A 92 -10.41 2.78 17.13
CA ASP A 92 -10.12 4.18 16.90
C ASP A 92 -10.14 4.46 15.41
N MET A 93 -10.94 5.42 14.97
CA MET A 93 -11.14 5.70 13.56
C MET A 93 -10.95 7.17 13.25
N VAL A 94 -10.50 7.47 12.04
CA VAL A 94 -10.27 8.84 11.58
C VAL A 94 -11.59 9.60 11.50
N GLY A 95 -11.59 10.85 11.96
CA GLY A 95 -12.73 11.75 11.88
C GLY A 95 -13.34 12.12 13.22
N LYS A 96 -14.50 12.76 13.18
CA LYS A 96 -15.34 13.02 14.37
C LYS A 96 -16.36 11.91 14.52
N GLN A 97 -16.87 11.74 15.74
CA GLN A 97 -17.94 10.77 16.02
C GLN A 97 -19.15 10.89 15.08
N PRO A 98 -19.66 9.77 14.51
CA PRO A 98 -20.75 9.77 13.55
C PRO A 98 -22.06 10.39 14.07
N GLN A 99 -22.32 10.26 15.37
CA GLN A 99 -23.55 10.78 16.01
C GLN A 99 -23.56 12.31 16.11
N LYS A 100 -22.41 12.97 15.95
CA LYS A 100 -22.29 14.44 16.03
C LYS A 100 -22.61 15.13 14.70
N GLY A 101 -22.52 14.42 13.57
CA GLY A 101 -22.70 15.00 12.25
C GLY A 101 -21.60 15.98 11.83
N GLY A 102 -21.87 16.67 10.73
CA GLY A 102 -20.94 17.60 10.08
C GLY A 102 -19.74 16.94 9.40
N THR A 103 -18.94 17.77 8.74
CA THR A 103 -17.78 17.33 7.95
C THR A 103 -16.47 17.51 8.71
N THR A 104 -15.65 16.46 8.72
CA THR A 104 -14.23 16.51 9.05
C THR A 104 -13.45 16.49 7.75
N SER A 105 -12.55 17.46 7.57
CA SER A 105 -11.65 17.50 6.42
C SER A 105 -10.25 17.15 6.89
N ILE A 106 -9.66 16.12 6.30
CA ILE A 106 -8.29 15.68 6.57
C ILE A 106 -7.44 16.07 5.36
N ASN A 107 -6.31 16.73 5.57
CA ASN A 107 -5.37 16.97 4.48
C ASN A 107 -4.72 15.65 4.07
N ALA A 108 -4.64 15.40 2.76
CA ALA A 108 -4.07 14.17 2.21
C ALA A 108 -2.98 14.48 1.19
N PRO A 109 -1.78 14.89 1.65
CA PRO A 109 -0.68 15.16 0.75
C PRO A 109 -0.23 13.88 0.03
N VAL A 110 -0.02 13.98 -1.28
CA VAL A 110 0.52 12.92 -2.12
C VAL A 110 1.92 13.29 -2.54
N VAL A 111 2.91 12.60 -1.97
CA VAL A 111 4.34 12.74 -2.24
C VAL A 111 4.74 11.70 -3.29
N PRO A 112 4.95 12.10 -4.57
CA PRO A 112 5.40 11.16 -5.60
C PRO A 112 6.86 10.76 -5.38
N ILE A 113 7.14 9.47 -5.52
CA ILE A 113 8.49 8.92 -5.35
C ILE A 113 9.14 8.64 -6.70
N VAL A 114 10.41 9.02 -6.79
CA VAL A 114 11.30 8.64 -7.88
C VAL A 114 12.26 7.57 -7.37
N MET A 115 12.17 6.38 -7.94
CA MET A 115 13.12 5.30 -7.69
C MET A 115 14.37 5.51 -8.54
N GLU A 116 15.54 5.52 -7.92
CA GLU A 116 16.85 5.43 -8.56
C GLU A 116 17.48 4.10 -8.17
N LEU A 117 17.51 3.12 -9.08
CA LEU A 117 18.14 1.84 -8.82
C LEU A 117 19.64 1.96 -9.08
N LEU A 118 20.44 1.76 -8.03
CA LEU A 118 21.87 1.98 -8.07
C LEU A 118 22.62 0.75 -8.58
N ASP A 119 23.84 0.97 -9.06
CA ASP A 119 24.85 -0.06 -9.26
C ASP A 119 25.78 -0.16 -8.02
N TYR A 120 26.69 -1.14 -7.99
CA TYR A 120 27.61 -1.36 -6.86
C TYR A 120 28.57 -0.18 -6.62
N ASP A 121 28.78 0.68 -7.61
CA ASP A 121 29.57 1.90 -7.49
C ASP A 121 28.77 3.11 -6.97
N GLY A 122 27.48 2.93 -6.68
CA GLY A 122 26.57 3.97 -6.18
C GLY A 122 26.00 4.90 -7.27
N THR A 123 26.33 4.69 -8.54
CA THR A 123 25.72 5.44 -9.66
C THR A 123 24.37 4.85 -10.04
N ILE A 124 23.52 5.62 -10.74
CA ILE A 124 22.26 5.07 -11.29
C ILE A 124 22.61 4.03 -12.34
N ARG A 125 22.14 2.79 -12.14
CA ARG A 125 22.43 1.68 -13.04
C ARG A 125 21.89 1.93 -14.44
N VAL A 126 22.65 1.51 -15.44
CA VAL A 126 22.27 1.58 -16.86
C VAL A 126 22.16 0.17 -17.41
N VAL A 127 21.00 -0.17 -17.99
CA VAL A 127 20.73 -1.44 -18.66
C VAL A 127 20.19 -1.12 -20.05
N ASP A 128 20.76 -1.76 -21.08
CA ASP A 128 20.39 -1.54 -22.49
C ASP A 128 20.37 -0.06 -22.91
N GLY A 129 21.32 0.73 -22.38
CA GLY A 129 21.43 2.16 -22.64
C GLY A 129 20.43 3.04 -21.88
N HIS A 130 19.57 2.47 -21.05
CA HIS A 130 18.57 3.18 -20.25
C HIS A 130 18.95 3.21 -18.77
N LYS A 131 18.83 4.39 -18.15
CA LYS A 131 18.96 4.53 -16.69
C LYS A 131 17.78 3.88 -15.99
N LEU A 132 18.05 3.11 -14.94
CA LEU A 132 17.03 2.56 -14.06
C LEU A 132 16.52 3.63 -13.09
N ARG A 133 15.77 4.59 -13.65
CA ARG A 133 15.07 5.66 -12.93
C ARG A 133 13.58 5.53 -13.20
N TYR A 134 12.76 5.40 -12.17
CA TYR A 134 11.32 5.23 -12.30
C TYR A 134 10.56 6.30 -11.51
N ASP A 135 9.88 7.19 -12.22
CA ASP A 135 9.25 8.39 -11.65
C ASP A 135 7.73 8.20 -11.51
N ALA A 136 7.19 8.26 -10.29
CA ALA A 136 5.75 8.14 -10.01
C ALA A 136 4.92 9.32 -10.53
N THR A 137 5.54 10.44 -10.90
CA THR A 137 4.80 11.64 -11.36
C THR A 137 3.90 11.37 -12.56
N GLN A 138 4.25 10.37 -13.39
CA GLN A 138 3.42 9.94 -14.52
C GLN A 138 2.04 9.40 -14.11
N PHE A 139 1.87 8.96 -12.86
CA PHE A 139 0.62 8.40 -12.34
C PHE A 139 -0.22 9.42 -11.54
N LEU A 140 0.35 10.57 -11.17
CA LEU A 140 -0.30 11.56 -10.31
C LEU A 140 -1.66 12.02 -10.84
N ALA A 141 -1.75 12.35 -12.13
CA ALA A 141 -3.02 12.81 -12.70
C ALA A 141 -4.09 11.71 -12.60
N ALA A 142 -3.73 10.44 -12.78
CA ALA A 142 -4.67 9.34 -12.63
C ALA A 142 -5.06 9.14 -11.16
N THR A 143 -4.07 9.15 -10.26
CA THR A 143 -4.26 9.03 -8.82
C THR A 143 -5.17 10.12 -8.26
N MET A 144 -4.89 11.40 -8.56
CA MET A 144 -5.67 12.54 -8.06
C MET A 144 -7.09 12.60 -8.64
N ASN A 145 -7.32 12.03 -9.82
CA ASN A 145 -8.65 11.94 -10.44
C ASN A 145 -9.44 10.67 -10.04
N SER A 146 -8.87 9.83 -9.17
CA SER A 146 -9.46 8.59 -8.71
C SER A 146 -10.55 8.82 -7.64
N PRO A 147 -11.41 7.82 -7.36
CA PRO A 147 -12.43 7.92 -6.31
C PRO A 147 -11.87 8.12 -4.89
N VAL A 148 -10.56 7.92 -4.68
CA VAL A 148 -9.91 8.20 -3.39
C VAL A 148 -9.99 9.70 -3.08
N PHE A 149 -9.83 10.57 -4.09
CA PHE A 149 -9.82 12.02 -3.93
C PHE A 149 -11.00 12.73 -4.62
N GLN A 150 -11.64 12.08 -5.59
CA GLN A 150 -12.79 12.62 -6.32
C GLN A 150 -14.11 12.03 -5.83
N ASN A 151 -15.15 12.86 -5.90
CA ASN A 151 -16.48 12.43 -5.50
C ASN A 151 -17.12 11.51 -6.53
N TYR A 152 -17.82 10.48 -6.03
CA TYR A 152 -18.63 9.55 -6.80
C TYR A 152 -19.94 9.23 -6.06
N ASN A 153 -20.92 8.72 -6.79
CA ASN A 153 -22.22 8.35 -6.22
C ASN A 153 -22.12 6.98 -5.55
N TYR A 154 -22.18 6.96 -4.22
CA TYR A 154 -22.17 5.77 -3.39
C TYR A 154 -23.50 5.62 -2.65
N SER A 155 -24.01 4.40 -2.48
CA SER A 155 -25.29 4.14 -1.79
C SER A 155 -25.30 4.53 -0.30
N SER A 156 -24.14 4.65 0.32
CA SER A 156 -23.97 5.10 1.71
C SER A 156 -24.11 6.62 1.91
N SER A 157 -24.25 7.39 0.83
CA SER A 157 -24.36 8.85 0.89
C SER A 157 -25.50 9.37 0.01
N ASN A 158 -26.17 10.41 0.48
CA ASN A 158 -27.18 11.15 -0.27
C ASN A 158 -26.57 12.19 -1.23
N ILE A 159 -25.27 12.46 -1.10
CA ILE A 159 -24.49 13.34 -1.99
C ILE A 159 -23.25 12.59 -2.51
N PRO A 160 -22.72 12.94 -3.70
CA PRO A 160 -21.45 12.38 -4.16
C PRO A 160 -20.34 12.60 -3.13
N THR A 161 -19.55 11.57 -2.85
CA THR A 161 -18.46 11.61 -1.85
C THR A 161 -17.28 10.73 -2.26
N GLN A 162 -16.19 10.77 -1.49
CA GLN A 162 -14.97 10.00 -1.72
C GLN A 162 -15.10 8.55 -1.23
N PHE A 163 -14.21 7.69 -1.75
CA PHE A 163 -14.23 6.25 -1.51
C PHE A 163 -14.23 5.87 -0.01
N SER A 164 -13.24 6.33 0.76
CA SER A 164 -13.11 5.96 2.18
C SER A 164 -14.16 6.63 3.07
N ASP A 165 -14.63 7.82 2.72
CA ASP A 165 -15.82 8.43 3.36
C ASP A 165 -17.06 7.55 3.14
N ALA A 166 -17.24 7.02 1.92
CA ALA A 166 -18.36 6.15 1.62
C ALA A 166 -18.32 4.82 2.41
N ILE A 167 -17.13 4.29 2.69
CA ILE A 167 -16.95 3.09 3.54
C ILE A 167 -17.30 3.40 4.99
N GLN A 168 -16.72 4.43 5.60
CA GLN A 168 -17.08 4.82 6.97
C GLN A 168 -18.58 5.10 7.11
N ARG A 169 -19.20 5.75 6.13
CA ARG A 169 -20.64 5.97 6.11
C ARG A 169 -21.45 4.68 5.95
N ALA A 170 -20.90 3.65 5.31
CA ALA A 170 -21.52 2.33 5.24
C ALA A 170 -21.45 1.60 6.59
N GLU A 171 -20.31 1.66 7.28
CA GLU A 171 -20.09 1.09 8.62
C GLU A 171 -21.03 1.72 9.66
N PHE A 172 -21.16 3.05 9.64
CA PHE A 172 -21.95 3.80 10.62
C PHE A 172 -23.35 4.19 10.12
N TYR A 173 -23.84 3.55 9.06
CA TYR A 173 -25.02 4.00 8.32
C TYR A 173 -26.26 4.28 9.18
N ASN A 174 -26.52 3.42 10.16
CA ASN A 174 -27.70 3.52 11.03
C ASN A 174 -27.47 4.31 12.33
N VAL A 175 -26.25 4.82 12.57
CA VAL A 175 -25.92 5.62 13.76
C VAL A 175 -25.46 7.05 13.43
N MET A 176 -24.95 7.27 12.22
CA MET A 176 -24.46 8.57 11.79
C MET A 176 -25.60 9.59 11.60
N LYS A 177 -25.27 10.88 11.75
CA LYS A 177 -26.12 11.94 11.19
C LYS A 177 -25.97 11.98 9.68
N SER A 178 -27.03 12.39 8.97
CA SER A 178 -27.04 12.38 7.51
C SER A 178 -25.94 13.22 6.87
N ASP A 179 -25.52 14.30 7.53
CA ASP A 179 -24.47 15.23 7.12
C ASP A 179 -23.06 14.86 7.64
N TRP A 180 -22.89 13.69 8.26
CA TRP A 180 -21.60 13.24 8.78
C TRP A 180 -20.65 12.80 7.67
N HIS A 181 -19.49 13.45 7.56
CA HIS A 181 -18.49 13.09 6.55
C HIS A 181 -17.07 13.21 7.11
N THR A 182 -16.16 12.36 6.62
CA THR A 182 -14.72 12.43 6.83
C THR A 182 -14.05 12.40 5.45
N VAL A 183 -13.76 13.57 4.89
CA VAL A 183 -13.24 13.71 3.52
C VAL A 183 -11.78 14.10 3.50
N LEU A 184 -11.09 13.66 2.46
CA LEU A 184 -9.70 14.00 2.14
C LEU A 184 -9.60 15.25 1.27
N ASN A 185 -8.67 16.13 1.62
CA ASN A 185 -8.23 17.25 0.79
C ASN A 185 -6.88 16.89 0.17
N GLY A 186 -6.94 16.27 -1.01
CA GLY A 186 -5.77 15.78 -1.72
C GLY A 186 -4.90 16.90 -2.31
N ALA A 187 -3.59 16.85 -2.09
CA ALA A 187 -2.65 17.83 -2.65
C ALA A 187 -1.32 17.18 -3.07
N VAL A 188 -0.89 17.41 -4.31
CA VAL A 188 0.42 16.94 -4.78
C VAL A 188 1.53 17.75 -4.12
N LYS A 189 2.52 17.06 -3.57
CA LYS A 189 3.69 17.65 -2.89
C LYS A 189 4.99 17.47 -3.69
N THR A 190 6.07 18.02 -3.14
CA THR A 190 7.40 17.91 -3.74
C THR A 190 7.79 16.45 -3.88
N LYS A 191 8.20 16.06 -5.09
CA LYS A 191 8.66 14.69 -5.33
C LYS A 191 9.92 14.37 -4.53
N ARG A 192 10.00 13.15 -4.00
CA ARG A 192 11.15 12.64 -3.24
C ARG A 192 11.84 11.53 -3.99
N VAL A 193 13.14 11.36 -3.75
CA VAL A 193 13.96 10.34 -4.42
C VAL A 193 14.28 9.25 -3.42
N MET A 194 14.01 8.01 -3.78
CA MET A 194 14.49 6.83 -3.08
C MET A 194 15.59 6.18 -3.92
N ARG A 195 16.79 6.07 -3.33
CA ARG A 195 17.93 5.41 -3.96
C ARG A 195 18.07 4.00 -3.41
N VAL A 196 17.87 3.01 -4.27
CA VAL A 196 17.87 1.60 -3.84
C VAL A 196 19.20 0.96 -4.23
N PRO A 197 19.99 0.45 -3.27
CA PRO A 197 21.30 -0.13 -3.56
C PRO A 197 21.20 -1.42 -4.37
N ARG A 198 22.21 -1.71 -5.18
CA ARG A 198 22.26 -2.99 -5.90
C ARG A 198 22.34 -4.15 -4.93
N GLY A 199 21.55 -5.20 -5.19
CA GLY A 199 21.46 -6.39 -4.34
C GLY A 199 20.24 -6.42 -3.42
N SER A 200 19.49 -5.32 -3.31
CA SER A 200 18.21 -5.25 -2.59
C SER A 200 17.00 -5.02 -3.49
N TYR A 201 17.18 -5.17 -4.81
CA TYR A 201 16.09 -5.06 -5.77
C TYR A 201 16.18 -6.09 -6.89
N PHE A 202 15.00 -6.40 -7.43
CA PHE A 202 14.81 -7.00 -8.75
C PHE A 202 14.00 -6.03 -9.62
N PHE A 203 14.08 -6.15 -10.93
CA PHE A 203 13.33 -5.25 -11.83
C PHE A 203 12.90 -5.98 -13.11
N ALA A 204 11.84 -5.47 -13.72
CA ALA A 204 11.48 -5.83 -15.09
C ALA A 204 11.46 -4.56 -15.96
N LEU A 205 12.02 -4.64 -17.16
CA LEU A 205 11.98 -3.55 -18.13
C LEU A 205 10.65 -3.55 -18.89
N ASN A 206 10.27 -2.38 -19.39
CA ASN A 206 9.21 -2.29 -20.40
C ASN A 206 9.65 -2.98 -21.70
N PRO A 207 8.72 -3.36 -22.60
CA PRO A 207 9.06 -4.00 -23.88
C PRO A 207 10.03 -3.20 -24.76
N ASN A 208 10.10 -1.88 -24.59
CA ASN A 208 11.03 -0.99 -25.29
C ASN A 208 12.39 -0.83 -24.58
N GLY A 209 12.66 -1.59 -23.53
CA GLY A 209 13.90 -1.54 -22.74
C GLY A 209 13.97 -0.42 -21.70
N THR A 210 12.95 0.44 -21.57
CA THR A 210 12.98 1.53 -20.58
C THR A 210 12.60 1.03 -19.18
N CYS A 211 13.11 1.73 -18.16
CA CYS A 211 12.68 1.49 -16.79
C CYS A 211 11.30 2.12 -16.52
N CYS A 212 10.39 1.42 -15.85
CA CYS A 212 10.38 -0.03 -15.62
C CYS A 212 8.95 -0.53 -15.80
N ALA A 213 8.78 -1.82 -16.10
CA ALA A 213 7.47 -2.48 -16.01
C ALA A 213 7.10 -2.68 -14.53
N PHE A 214 8.05 -3.12 -13.70
CA PHE A 214 7.95 -3.06 -12.24
C PHE A 214 9.34 -3.11 -11.57
N VAL A 215 9.37 -2.82 -10.27
CA VAL A 215 10.52 -3.00 -9.38
C VAL A 215 10.06 -3.81 -8.17
N LEU A 216 10.86 -4.79 -7.74
CA LEU A 216 10.70 -5.45 -6.44
C LEU A 216 11.83 -4.98 -5.53
N VAL A 217 11.52 -4.60 -4.29
CA VAL A 217 12.51 -4.16 -3.30
C VAL A 217 12.42 -5.05 -2.07
N ASP A 218 13.57 -5.41 -1.50
CA ASP A 218 13.61 -6.14 -0.24
C ASP A 218 12.89 -5.30 0.82
N ILE A 219 11.94 -5.90 1.53
CA ILE A 219 11.09 -5.15 2.45
C ILE A 219 11.89 -4.47 3.58
N GLY A 220 12.92 -5.13 4.11
CA GLY A 220 13.74 -4.58 5.19
C GLY A 220 14.52 -3.36 4.71
N GLU A 221 15.10 -3.46 3.53
CA GLU A 221 15.78 -2.33 2.90
C GLU A 221 14.81 -1.19 2.54
N PHE A 222 13.66 -1.52 1.94
CA PHE A 222 12.65 -0.54 1.56
C PHE A 222 12.24 0.35 2.74
N VAL A 223 11.92 -0.28 3.87
CA VAL A 223 11.55 0.45 5.09
C VAL A 223 12.70 1.33 5.56
N ASN A 224 13.93 0.80 5.63
CA ASN A 224 15.09 1.57 6.07
C ASN A 224 15.34 2.80 5.17
N LEU A 225 15.06 2.69 3.88
CA LEU A 225 15.18 3.78 2.91
C LEU A 225 14.02 4.77 2.97
N LEU A 226 12.84 4.34 3.45
CA LEU A 226 11.63 5.16 3.47
C LEU A 226 11.56 6.08 4.70
N PHE A 227 11.90 5.56 5.89
CA PHE A 227 11.72 6.24 7.17
C PHE A 227 12.98 6.92 7.69
N PRO A 228 12.89 8.13 8.28
CA PRO A 228 14.03 8.79 8.90
C PRO A 228 14.59 7.99 10.08
N ALA A 229 15.91 8.02 10.27
CA ALA A 229 16.52 7.43 11.46
C ALA A 229 16.37 8.30 12.72
N VAL A 230 16.23 9.61 12.54
CA VAL A 230 16.01 10.61 13.60
C VAL A 230 15.16 11.76 13.04
N PRO A 231 14.47 12.56 13.87
CA PRO A 231 13.59 13.64 13.40
C PRO A 231 14.21 14.64 12.40
N THR A 232 15.53 14.84 12.45
CA THR A 232 16.25 15.77 11.57
C THR A 232 16.83 15.10 10.32
N ASP A 233 16.60 13.80 10.12
CA ASP A 233 17.09 13.06 8.96
C ASP A 233 16.29 13.45 7.71
N THR A 234 16.97 14.10 6.77
CA THR A 234 16.38 14.54 5.50
C THR A 234 16.82 13.68 4.32
N THR A 235 17.47 12.55 4.59
CA THR A 235 18.01 11.66 3.55
C THR A 235 16.98 10.66 3.04
N THR A 236 15.95 10.36 3.83
CA THR A 236 14.84 9.47 3.45
C THR A 236 13.64 10.27 2.93
N PRO A 237 12.75 9.68 2.11
CA PRO A 237 11.58 10.38 1.60
C PRO A 237 10.66 10.96 2.67
N ILE A 238 10.37 10.21 3.74
CA ILE A 238 9.49 10.66 4.83
C ILE A 238 10.15 11.82 5.58
N GLY A 239 11.38 11.62 6.07
CA GLY A 239 12.07 12.65 6.85
C GLY A 239 12.30 13.94 6.05
N ALA A 240 12.58 13.82 4.75
CA ALA A 240 12.69 14.98 3.87
C ALA A 240 11.36 15.72 3.67
N ALA A 241 10.23 15.01 3.68
CA ALA A 241 8.89 15.60 3.55
C ALA A 241 8.45 16.30 4.86
N GLU A 242 8.69 15.68 6.00
CA GLU A 242 8.42 16.24 7.34
C GLU A 242 9.20 17.53 7.55
N ASN A 243 10.52 17.49 7.36
CA ASN A 243 11.40 18.65 7.56
C ASN A 243 11.15 19.79 6.56
N ALA A 244 10.52 19.51 5.42
CA ALA A 244 10.11 20.52 4.45
C ALA A 244 8.73 21.13 4.75
N GLY A 245 7.97 20.57 5.70
CA GLY A 245 6.57 20.93 5.93
C GLY A 245 5.65 20.50 4.78
N ASP A 246 6.08 19.55 3.93
CA ASP A 246 5.20 18.99 2.90
C ASP A 246 4.09 18.15 3.54
N ILE A 247 4.38 17.54 4.69
CA ILE A 247 3.47 16.77 5.52
C ILE A 247 3.56 17.20 6.99
N THR A 248 2.52 16.94 7.76
CA THR A 248 2.38 17.27 9.18
C THR A 248 1.69 16.14 9.94
N THR A 249 1.68 16.20 11.27
CA THR A 249 0.94 15.26 12.13
C THR A 249 -0.58 15.29 11.92
N LYS A 250 -1.11 16.31 11.24
CA LYS A 250 -2.55 16.46 10.96
C LYS A 250 -2.95 15.94 9.58
N ASP A 251 -1.99 15.36 8.86
CA ASP A 251 -2.17 14.90 7.50
C ASP A 251 -2.21 13.37 7.45
N MET A 252 -3.01 12.84 6.52
CA MET A 252 -2.95 11.44 6.10
C MET A 252 -2.12 11.37 4.82
N SER A 253 -0.83 11.09 4.97
CA SER A 253 0.15 11.32 3.90
C SER A 253 0.40 10.10 3.03
N THR A 254 0.27 10.23 1.72
CA THR A 254 0.55 9.14 0.77
C THR A 254 1.92 9.33 0.14
N PHE A 255 2.79 8.34 0.28
CA PHE A 255 4.01 8.21 -0.52
C PHE A 255 3.68 7.32 -1.71
N LEU A 256 3.43 7.95 -2.86
CA LEU A 256 3.01 7.27 -4.09
C LEU A 256 4.24 6.77 -4.83
N PHE A 257 4.35 5.45 -4.97
CA PHE A 257 5.39 4.82 -5.76
C PHE A 257 4.86 4.49 -7.17
N PRO A 258 5.75 4.36 -8.16
CA PRO A 258 5.38 3.72 -9.42
C PRO A 258 5.13 2.21 -9.16
N ASN A 259 5.08 1.34 -10.19
CA ASN A 259 4.90 -0.11 -10.02
C ASN A 259 6.06 -0.75 -9.22
N THR A 260 6.10 -0.52 -7.91
CA THR A 260 7.11 -0.94 -6.95
C THR A 260 6.39 -1.82 -5.94
N TYR A 261 6.90 -3.01 -5.68
CA TYR A 261 6.33 -3.98 -4.74
C TYR A 261 7.42 -4.55 -3.85
N LEU A 262 7.07 -5.12 -2.70
CA LEU A 262 8.06 -5.62 -1.74
C LEU A 262 8.11 -7.15 -1.71
N TYR A 263 9.29 -7.68 -1.43
CA TYR A 263 9.52 -9.12 -1.25
C TYR A 263 10.23 -9.42 0.07
N PHE A 264 10.12 -10.66 0.51
CA PHE A 264 10.71 -11.15 1.75
C PHE A 264 11.93 -12.06 1.51
N ASN A 265 12.77 -12.21 2.54
CA ASN A 265 13.78 -13.26 2.65
C ASN A 265 14.80 -13.31 1.50
N GLY A 266 15.07 -12.20 0.81
CA GLY A 266 15.98 -12.21 -0.34
C GLY A 266 15.42 -12.89 -1.59
N ASP A 267 14.15 -13.33 -1.59
CA ASP A 267 13.55 -14.16 -2.64
C ASP A 267 12.41 -13.41 -3.35
N PRO A 268 12.56 -13.05 -4.65
CA PRO A 268 11.54 -12.33 -5.39
C PRO A 268 10.27 -13.16 -5.63
N ASN A 269 10.30 -14.48 -5.41
CA ASN A 269 9.09 -15.32 -5.47
C ASN A 269 8.24 -15.22 -4.20
N GLN A 270 8.80 -14.67 -3.11
CA GLN A 270 8.10 -14.36 -1.86
C GLN A 270 7.65 -12.90 -1.88
N CYS A 271 6.95 -12.53 -2.96
CA CYS A 271 6.32 -11.23 -3.17
C CYS A 271 4.79 -11.44 -3.30
N CYS A 272 3.94 -10.42 -3.20
CA CYS A 272 4.24 -9.01 -3.40
C CYS A 272 3.44 -8.13 -2.42
N VAL A 273 4.12 -7.43 -1.51
CA VAL A 273 3.49 -6.36 -0.71
C VAL A 273 3.24 -5.16 -1.60
N LEU A 274 1.99 -4.73 -1.72
CA LEU A 274 1.59 -3.66 -2.64
C LEU A 274 1.51 -2.26 -1.98
N GLY A 275 1.38 -2.26 -0.65
CA GLY A 275 1.23 -1.09 0.18
C GLY A 275 1.36 -1.47 1.65
N PHE A 276 1.43 -0.44 2.49
CA PHE A 276 1.12 -0.52 3.92
C PHE A 276 0.79 0.89 4.43
N HIS A 277 -0.01 0.97 5.48
CA HIS A 277 -0.20 2.17 6.26
C HIS A 277 0.48 2.03 7.63
N THR A 278 0.97 3.15 8.17
CA THR A 278 1.68 3.19 9.45
C THR A 278 1.90 4.65 9.86
N TYR A 279 2.79 4.91 10.82
CA TYR A 279 3.23 6.27 11.13
C TYR A 279 4.72 6.35 11.48
N ASP A 280 5.32 7.50 11.17
CA ASP A 280 6.58 7.92 11.79
C ASP A 280 6.28 8.56 13.15
N PHE A 281 7.02 8.12 14.15
CA PHE A 281 6.89 8.58 15.52
C PHE A 281 8.03 9.55 15.85
N GLU A 282 7.66 10.72 16.38
CA GLU A 282 8.63 11.67 16.92
C GLU A 282 8.31 12.06 18.37
N PRO A 283 9.33 12.36 19.20
CA PRO A 283 9.08 12.95 20.51
C PRO A 283 8.34 14.27 20.36
N GLY A 284 7.50 14.57 21.35
CA GLY A 284 6.89 15.88 21.49
C GLY A 284 7.90 16.96 21.86
N ASP A 285 7.51 18.21 21.66
CA ASP A 285 8.30 19.37 22.03
C ASP A 285 7.41 20.48 22.64
N PRO A 286 7.97 21.56 23.19
CA PRO A 286 7.16 22.61 23.82
C PRO A 286 6.13 23.27 22.89
N SER A 287 6.30 23.23 21.56
CA SER A 287 5.35 23.80 20.60
C SER A 287 4.04 23.02 20.51
N ASN A 288 4.05 21.74 20.90
CA ASN A 288 2.87 20.88 20.91
C ASN A 288 2.54 20.32 22.31
N GLU A 289 2.94 21.04 23.36
CA GLU A 289 2.75 20.65 24.76
C GLU A 289 3.45 19.35 25.15
N ASN A 290 4.56 19.01 24.48
CA ASN A 290 5.30 17.76 24.64
C ASN A 290 4.46 16.50 24.34
N ARG A 291 3.46 16.62 23.47
CA ARG A 291 2.66 15.49 23.02
C ARG A 291 3.43 14.71 21.97
N GLU A 292 3.39 13.39 22.09
CA GLU A 292 3.93 12.49 21.06
C GLU A 292 3.39 12.86 19.67
N ARG A 293 4.28 13.01 18.69
CA ARG A 293 3.94 13.37 17.32
C ARG A 293 3.86 12.12 16.47
N ARG A 294 2.75 11.93 15.76
CA ARG A 294 2.58 10.84 14.80
C ARG A 294 2.27 11.38 13.42
N TYR A 295 3.20 11.19 12.49
CA TYR A 295 3.00 11.48 11.08
C TYR A 295 2.41 10.24 10.44
N VAL A 296 1.09 10.25 10.25
CA VAL A 296 0.38 9.11 9.64
C VAL A 296 0.68 9.10 8.15
N VAL A 297 1.21 7.97 7.69
CA VAL A 297 1.68 7.78 6.31
C VAL A 297 1.17 6.46 5.75
N ASN A 298 1.07 6.39 4.44
CA ASN A 298 1.07 5.11 3.74
C ASN A 298 2.10 5.11 2.62
N TYR A 299 2.61 3.92 2.34
CA TYR A 299 3.23 3.59 1.07
C TYR A 299 2.14 2.97 0.19
N SER A 300 1.93 3.54 -1.00
CA SER A 300 0.99 3.00 -1.97
C SER A 300 1.63 2.88 -3.34
N SER A 301 1.60 1.67 -3.92
CA SER A 301 2.07 1.44 -5.28
C SER A 301 0.98 1.75 -6.30
N TRP A 302 1.31 2.50 -7.35
CA TRP A 302 0.47 2.48 -8.56
C TRP A 302 0.57 1.11 -9.22
N ILE A 303 -0.56 0.55 -9.65
CA ILE A 303 -0.60 -0.77 -10.28
C ILE A 303 -0.96 -0.65 -11.75
N SER A 304 0.02 -0.79 -12.65
CA SER A 304 -0.28 -0.76 -14.08
C SER A 304 -1.08 -2.00 -14.53
N PRO A 305 -2.01 -1.85 -15.49
CA PRO A 305 -2.83 -2.96 -15.98
C PRO A 305 -1.98 -4.15 -16.47
N GLY A 306 -2.42 -5.37 -16.14
CA GLY A 306 -1.80 -6.61 -16.60
C GLY A 306 -0.65 -7.13 -15.75
N LEU A 307 -0.27 -6.43 -14.67
CA LEU A 307 0.75 -6.93 -13.74
C LEU A 307 0.21 -8.04 -12.82
N PHE A 308 -0.93 -7.82 -12.18
CA PHE A 308 -1.56 -8.79 -11.28
C PHE A 308 -2.90 -9.31 -11.83
N GLY A 309 -3.33 -10.46 -11.30
CA GLY A 309 -4.69 -10.98 -11.48
C GLY A 309 -5.71 -10.33 -10.55
N GLY A 310 -6.94 -10.86 -10.51
CA GLY A 310 -7.95 -10.48 -9.50
C GLY A 310 -8.54 -9.07 -9.62
N GLY A 311 -8.18 -8.31 -10.66
CA GLY A 311 -8.64 -6.94 -10.84
C GLY A 311 -7.84 -5.90 -10.04
N PHE A 312 -6.67 -6.28 -9.51
CA PHE A 312 -5.77 -5.38 -8.80
C PHE A 312 -5.00 -4.52 -9.82
N VAL A 313 -5.43 -3.27 -9.96
CA VAL A 313 -4.93 -2.31 -10.95
C VAL A 313 -5.14 -0.87 -10.44
N ASP A 314 -4.52 0.09 -11.10
CA ASP A 314 -4.58 1.51 -10.81
C ASP A 314 -4.37 1.89 -9.34
N VAL A 315 -5.45 2.18 -8.61
CA VAL A 315 -5.47 2.71 -7.25
C VAL A 315 -5.87 1.66 -6.23
N THR A 316 -5.95 0.35 -6.58
CA THR A 316 -6.34 -0.69 -5.61
C THR A 316 -5.52 -0.61 -4.31
N ALA A 317 -4.18 -0.51 -4.41
CA ALA A 317 -3.34 -0.32 -3.23
C ALA A 317 -3.63 0.98 -2.49
N LEU A 318 -3.73 2.10 -3.21
CA LEU A 318 -4.02 3.37 -2.55
C LEU A 318 -5.37 3.39 -1.81
N SER A 319 -6.42 2.83 -2.41
CA SER A 319 -7.73 2.79 -1.78
C SER A 319 -7.75 1.90 -0.55
N HIS A 320 -7.02 0.78 -0.60
CA HIS A 320 -6.85 -0.16 0.50
C HIS A 320 -6.19 0.55 1.68
N GLU A 321 -4.98 1.08 1.48
CA GLU A 321 -4.21 1.69 2.57
C GLU A 321 -4.93 2.88 3.20
N ILE A 322 -5.62 3.69 2.40
CA ILE A 322 -6.38 4.83 2.92
C ILE A 322 -7.61 4.36 3.69
N ALA A 323 -8.31 3.31 3.24
CA ALA A 323 -9.47 2.79 3.95
C ALA A 323 -9.08 2.10 5.27
N GLU A 324 -7.97 1.35 5.29
CA GLU A 324 -7.43 0.79 6.52
C GLU A 324 -6.93 1.89 7.45
N THR A 325 -6.23 2.91 6.96
CA THR A 325 -5.86 4.08 7.81
C THR A 325 -7.09 4.75 8.43
N TYR A 326 -8.24 4.76 7.74
CA TYR A 326 -9.48 5.31 8.28
C TYR A 326 -10.03 4.48 9.45
N ASN A 327 -9.82 3.16 9.40
CA ASN A 327 -10.29 2.20 10.39
C ASN A 327 -9.29 1.98 11.53
N ASP A 328 -7.99 1.95 11.27
CA ASP A 328 -6.92 1.78 12.26
C ASP A 328 -5.74 2.74 11.99
N PRO A 329 -5.90 4.06 12.23
CA PRO A 329 -4.86 5.05 11.90
C PRO A 329 -3.55 4.87 12.66
N PHE A 330 -3.54 4.03 13.70
CA PHE A 330 -2.40 3.83 14.58
C PHE A 330 -1.95 2.37 14.65
N VAL A 331 -2.34 1.54 13.67
CA VAL A 331 -1.83 0.17 13.48
C VAL A 331 -1.79 -0.63 14.78
N ALA A 332 -2.88 -0.55 15.54
CA ALA A 332 -3.06 -1.16 16.86
C ALA A 332 -1.88 -1.02 17.84
N SER A 333 -1.08 0.04 17.71
CA SER A 333 0.25 0.14 18.34
C SER A 333 0.23 0.31 19.86
N ASP A 334 -0.93 0.67 20.43
CA ASP A 334 -1.13 0.77 21.88
C ASP A 334 -1.54 -0.55 22.53
N GLY A 335 -1.78 -1.59 21.73
CA GLY A 335 -2.23 -2.91 22.18
C GLY A 335 -3.65 -2.92 22.75
N VAL A 336 -4.46 -1.89 22.46
CA VAL A 336 -5.82 -1.72 22.98
C VAL A 336 -6.82 -1.43 21.86
N HIS A 337 -6.54 -0.43 21.04
CA HIS A 337 -7.43 -0.02 19.94
C HIS A 337 -6.98 -0.66 18.64
N GLY A 338 -7.91 -0.98 17.74
CA GLY A 338 -7.59 -1.66 16.48
C GLY A 338 -7.34 -3.16 16.62
N ILE A 339 -7.23 -3.67 17.86
CA ILE A 339 -7.23 -5.11 18.15
C ILE A 339 -8.67 -5.64 18.07
N THR A 340 -8.83 -6.80 17.44
CA THR A 340 -10.10 -7.49 17.22
C THR A 340 -10.04 -8.92 17.77
N PRO A 341 -11.17 -9.62 17.93
CA PRO A 341 -11.12 -11.07 18.10
C PRO A 341 -10.48 -11.71 16.88
N TRP A 342 -9.68 -12.77 17.09
CA TRP A 342 -9.13 -13.55 15.98
C TRP A 342 -10.19 -13.91 14.94
N TRP A 343 -9.85 -13.65 13.68
CA TRP A 343 -10.70 -13.93 12.53
C TRP A 343 -9.93 -14.70 11.47
N LEU A 344 -10.66 -15.52 10.72
CA LEU A 344 -10.14 -16.28 9.58
C LEU A 344 -10.94 -15.87 8.35
N ALA A 345 -10.31 -15.07 7.48
CA ALA A 345 -10.92 -14.63 6.25
C ALA A 345 -11.05 -15.79 5.24
N PRO A 346 -11.99 -15.73 4.27
CA PRO A 346 -12.22 -16.83 3.34
C PRO A 346 -11.02 -17.12 2.40
N ASN A 347 -10.09 -16.17 2.28
CA ASN A 347 -8.81 -16.31 1.59
C ASN A 347 -7.76 -17.13 2.39
N GLY A 348 -8.06 -17.47 3.65
CA GLY A 348 -7.19 -18.17 4.57
C GLY A 348 -6.29 -17.27 5.41
N ASN A 349 -6.43 -15.94 5.32
CA ASN A 349 -5.70 -15.01 6.17
C ASN A 349 -6.25 -15.06 7.60
N CYS A 350 -5.34 -15.10 8.57
CA CYS A 350 -5.65 -15.22 9.99
C CYS A 350 -4.94 -14.11 10.76
N GLN A 351 -5.72 -13.26 11.40
CA GLN A 351 -5.27 -12.06 12.08
C GLN A 351 -6.21 -11.74 13.27
N ASP A 352 -5.81 -10.76 14.07
CA ASP A 352 -6.52 -10.24 15.24
C ASP A 352 -6.43 -8.70 15.35
N ASP A 353 -6.23 -8.03 14.22
CA ASP A 353 -6.24 -6.58 14.04
C ASP A 353 -7.41 -6.17 13.11
N MET A 354 -7.60 -4.87 12.92
CA MET A 354 -8.70 -4.29 12.14
C MET A 354 -8.23 -3.85 10.75
N GLU A 355 -7.61 -4.77 10.03
CA GLU A 355 -7.14 -4.59 8.65
C GLU A 355 -8.29 -4.90 7.67
N SER A 356 -9.09 -3.87 7.36
CA SER A 356 -10.35 -4.03 6.60
C SER A 356 -10.17 -4.60 5.21
N GLY A 357 -9.03 -4.31 4.57
CA GLY A 357 -8.74 -4.71 3.20
C GLY A 357 -8.15 -6.11 3.16
N ASP A 358 -7.35 -6.49 4.15
CA ASP A 358 -6.74 -7.82 4.32
C ASP A 358 -7.78 -8.96 4.32
N VAL A 359 -8.96 -8.69 4.89
CA VAL A 359 -10.10 -9.63 4.88
C VAL A 359 -10.58 -9.95 3.45
N ILE A 360 -10.44 -8.99 2.54
CA ILE A 360 -11.00 -9.02 1.19
C ILE A 360 -9.99 -9.49 0.14
N GLU A 361 -8.69 -9.43 0.45
CA GLU A 361 -7.63 -9.84 -0.47
C GLU A 361 -7.87 -11.24 -1.05
N GLY A 362 -7.65 -11.40 -2.36
CA GLY A 362 -7.79 -12.70 -3.01
C GLY A 362 -9.23 -13.25 -3.09
N LEU A 363 -10.24 -12.54 -2.55
CA LEU A 363 -11.64 -12.91 -2.73
C LEU A 363 -12.14 -12.58 -4.15
N PRO A 364 -13.15 -13.31 -4.66
CA PRO A 364 -13.88 -12.88 -5.84
C PRO A 364 -14.50 -11.50 -5.61
N ARG A 365 -14.39 -10.62 -6.61
CA ARG A 365 -14.88 -9.22 -6.51
C ARG A 365 -14.16 -8.44 -5.40
N ALA A 366 -12.88 -8.70 -5.21
CA ALA A 366 -12.04 -7.91 -4.31
C ALA A 366 -11.99 -6.43 -4.70
N THR A 367 -12.15 -6.07 -5.97
CA THR A 367 -12.23 -4.66 -6.40
C THR A 367 -13.62 -4.26 -6.89
N TYR A 368 -13.92 -2.96 -6.81
CA TYR A 368 -15.19 -2.37 -7.23
C TYR A 368 -14.96 -1.35 -8.36
N PRO A 369 -15.56 -1.53 -9.55
CA PRO A 369 -15.35 -0.61 -10.66
C PRO A 369 -16.05 0.73 -10.43
N VAL A 370 -15.29 1.82 -10.46
CA VAL A 370 -15.80 3.19 -10.32
C VAL A 370 -15.45 4.01 -11.55
N HIS A 371 -16.47 4.54 -12.24
CA HIS A 371 -16.28 5.30 -13.47
C HIS A 371 -16.33 6.81 -13.22
N ILE A 372 -15.19 7.48 -13.37
CA ILE A 372 -15.04 8.93 -13.17
C ILE A 372 -14.29 9.51 -14.37
N ASN A 373 -14.83 10.60 -14.95
CA ASN A 373 -14.17 11.37 -16.01
C ASN A 373 -13.67 10.53 -17.20
N GLY A 374 -14.44 9.52 -17.63
CA GLY A 374 -14.08 8.66 -18.75
C GLY A 374 -13.07 7.55 -18.45
N ARG A 375 -12.68 7.39 -17.18
CA ARG A 375 -11.79 6.32 -16.70
C ARG A 375 -12.51 5.44 -15.68
N THR A 376 -12.27 4.13 -15.77
CA THR A 376 -12.66 3.19 -14.72
C THR A 376 -11.48 2.96 -13.79
N TYR A 377 -11.72 3.15 -12.50
CA TYR A 377 -10.83 2.86 -11.39
C TYR A 377 -11.30 1.61 -10.64
N HIS A 378 -10.40 0.95 -9.93
CA HIS A 378 -10.65 -0.32 -9.25
C HIS A 378 -10.21 -0.26 -7.79
N PRO A 379 -10.83 0.62 -6.96
CA PRO A 379 -10.61 0.55 -5.53
C PRO A 379 -10.99 -0.83 -4.97
N GLN A 380 -10.32 -1.25 -3.90
CA GLN A 380 -10.64 -2.52 -3.21
C GLN A 380 -11.98 -2.40 -2.48
N ASN A 381 -12.73 -3.48 -2.33
CA ASN A 381 -13.82 -3.53 -1.34
C ASN A 381 -13.20 -3.73 0.04
N GLU A 382 -13.87 -3.22 1.06
CA GLU A 382 -13.40 -3.30 2.45
C GLU A 382 -14.39 -4.10 3.28
N ALA A 383 -13.88 -4.86 4.25
CA ALA A 383 -14.71 -5.38 5.33
C ALA A 383 -15.17 -4.21 6.22
N LEU A 384 -16.43 -4.27 6.65
CA LEU A 384 -17.00 -3.25 7.54
C LEU A 384 -16.78 -3.65 8.99
N LEU A 385 -16.75 -2.67 9.90
CA LEU A 385 -16.64 -2.86 11.36
C LEU A 385 -17.50 -4.04 11.87
N GLN A 386 -18.74 -4.17 11.40
CA GLN A 386 -19.67 -5.21 11.83
C GLN A 386 -19.20 -6.65 11.55
N TRP A 387 -18.27 -6.84 10.61
CA TRP A 387 -17.64 -8.13 10.39
C TRP A 387 -16.68 -8.49 11.53
N PHE A 388 -15.87 -7.53 11.97
CA PHE A 388 -14.97 -7.64 13.13
C PHE A 388 -15.72 -7.72 14.46
N GLU A 389 -16.89 -7.08 14.55
CA GLU A 389 -17.79 -7.20 15.72
C GLU A 389 -18.47 -8.57 15.84
N PHE A 390 -18.34 -9.43 14.82
CA PHE A 390 -19.14 -10.66 14.65
C PHE A 390 -20.65 -10.40 14.83
N GLN A 391 -21.12 -9.25 14.35
CA GLN A 391 -22.48 -8.78 14.61
C GLN A 391 -23.47 -9.40 13.61
N SER A 392 -24.48 -10.12 14.11
CA SER A 392 -25.54 -10.71 13.29
C SER A 392 -26.94 -10.42 13.86
N PRO A 393 -27.85 -9.77 13.10
CA PRO A 393 -27.61 -9.14 11.79
C PRO A 393 -26.66 -7.93 11.90
N SER A 394 -25.91 -7.64 10.83
CA SER A 394 -25.10 -6.42 10.74
C SER A 394 -25.96 -5.16 10.84
N THR A 395 -25.47 -4.17 11.58
CA THR A 395 -26.05 -2.82 11.68
C THR A 395 -25.53 -1.87 10.61
N ALA A 396 -24.63 -2.31 9.73
CA ALA A 396 -24.15 -1.52 8.59
C ALA A 396 -25.26 -1.28 7.56
N ILE A 397 -24.95 -0.50 6.52
CA ILE A 397 -25.84 -0.29 5.38
C ILE A 397 -26.38 -1.63 4.84
N GLY A 398 -27.72 -1.74 4.75
CA GLY A 398 -28.37 -2.93 4.19
C GLY A 398 -28.07 -4.26 4.89
N GLY A 399 -27.50 -4.25 6.10
CA GLY A 399 -27.04 -5.46 6.78
C GLY A 399 -25.79 -6.10 6.16
N ALA A 400 -24.98 -5.33 5.44
CA ALA A 400 -23.77 -5.80 4.76
C ALA A 400 -22.59 -6.01 5.72
N TYR A 401 -21.59 -6.79 5.27
CA TYR A 401 -20.29 -6.94 5.92
C TYR A 401 -19.13 -6.41 5.09
N SER A 402 -19.40 -5.94 3.87
CA SER A 402 -18.40 -5.34 2.98
C SER A 402 -19.01 -4.21 2.16
N TYR A 403 -18.17 -3.32 1.65
CA TYR A 403 -18.58 -2.18 0.83
C TYR A 403 -17.45 -1.73 -0.11
N PRO A 404 -17.70 -1.12 -1.29
CA PRO A 404 -19.00 -0.80 -1.91
C PRO A 404 -19.85 -2.00 -2.35
N ASN A 405 -19.24 -3.13 -2.65
CA ASN A 405 -19.96 -4.33 -3.02
C ASN A 405 -20.36 -5.14 -1.78
N MET A 406 -21.63 -5.04 -1.40
CA MET A 406 -22.20 -5.72 -0.23
C MET A 406 -22.23 -7.26 -0.33
N GLU A 407 -21.89 -7.82 -1.49
CA GLU A 407 -21.85 -9.26 -1.71
C GLU A 407 -20.43 -9.84 -1.68
N THR A 408 -19.38 -9.03 -1.49
CA THR A 408 -18.01 -9.54 -1.43
C THR A 408 -17.80 -10.40 -0.18
N LEU A 409 -18.33 -9.95 0.95
CA LEU A 409 -18.33 -10.65 2.23
C LEU A 409 -19.78 -10.87 2.68
N THR A 410 -20.24 -12.12 2.57
CA THR A 410 -21.66 -12.48 2.83
C THR A 410 -21.89 -13.20 4.15
N ALA A 411 -20.81 -13.47 4.90
CA ALA A 411 -20.87 -14.18 6.17
C ALA A 411 -19.77 -13.69 7.12
N LEU A 412 -20.03 -13.83 8.41
CA LEU A 412 -19.04 -13.60 9.47
C LEU A 412 -17.94 -14.67 9.43
N SER A 413 -16.77 -14.32 9.95
CA SER A 413 -15.79 -15.33 10.37
C SER A 413 -16.42 -16.27 11.40
N ALA A 414 -16.04 -17.55 11.39
CA ALA A 414 -16.32 -18.41 12.53
C ALA A 414 -15.50 -17.92 13.75
N PRO A 415 -15.98 -18.10 15.00
CA PRO A 415 -15.17 -17.81 16.18
C PRO A 415 -13.84 -18.58 16.11
N GLN A 416 -12.73 -17.88 16.33
CA GLN A 416 -11.39 -18.47 16.31
C GLN A 416 -10.76 -18.49 17.71
N ASN A 417 -9.87 -19.44 17.94
CA ASN A 417 -8.87 -19.34 19.01
C ASN A 417 -7.72 -18.41 18.57
N ALA A 418 -6.83 -18.09 19.50
CA ALA A 418 -5.60 -17.39 19.16
C ALA A 418 -4.77 -18.13 18.11
N GLY A 419 -4.31 -17.42 17.08
CA GLY A 419 -3.60 -18.00 15.93
C GLY A 419 -4.50 -18.80 14.97
N CYS A 420 -5.82 -18.73 15.12
CA CYS A 420 -6.80 -19.54 14.38
C CYS A 420 -6.54 -21.06 14.46
N GLN A 421 -6.10 -21.56 15.63
CA GLN A 421 -5.69 -22.96 15.84
C GLN A 421 -6.43 -23.68 16.98
#